data_AF-A0A7L2I8A8-F1
#
_entry.id   AF-A0A7L2I8A8-F1
#
_cell.length_a   1.000
_cell.length_b   1.000
_cell.length_c   1.000
_cell.angle_alpha   90.00
_cell.angle_beta   90.00
_cell.angle_gamma   90.00
#
_symmetry.space_group_name_H-M   'P 1'
#
loop_
_entity.id
_entity.type
_entity.pdbx_description
1 polymer ?
#
loop_
_entity_poly.entity_id
_entity_poly.type
_entity_poly.pdbx_seq_one_letter_code
_entity_poly.pdbx_strand_id
1 'polypeptide(L)'
;MTMLKLFGILVFCGLLSPSQEVLSGLSCAVSPAAMQNVLSEAILQNGLLQQHLQGLVLPNIMSEGGLLNSPTSITGLHLVKVRRPKLSVVLLPGVGVQLSIAAKLELSGDCLVGLLSELIDILVDVRISANIKCTNYEAGTVQVVFEDCLCILGAVKIKLLSGLLTLSVNEIVLRQLTAALPALLCPVLEIVVNLVNIQLLGTLNAVIPVGTAGTIHYQLASLPFTSGLFLGMDLDGAVKQVGGTIIPHDSSPAALPPLLDKLLMLGLRQSFLNAALTLLIQTPPQTFTCTPEVVSAAA
;
A
#
# COMPACT_ATOMS: atom_id res chain seq x y z
N MET A 1 -56.85 -14.37 -21.53
CA MET A 1 -55.64 -14.74 -22.29
C MET A 1 -54.60 -13.60 -22.31
N THR A 2 -54.36 -12.93 -21.17
CA THR A 2 -53.50 -11.71 -21.10
C THR A 2 -52.87 -11.51 -19.71
N MET A 3 -52.70 -12.57 -18.92
CA MET A 3 -51.95 -12.53 -17.64
C MET A 3 -50.79 -13.53 -17.58
N LEU A 4 -50.65 -14.39 -18.60
CA LEU A 4 -49.58 -15.41 -18.64
C LEU A 4 -48.29 -14.93 -19.33
N LYS A 5 -48.35 -13.82 -20.10
CA LYS A 5 -47.17 -13.25 -20.77
C LYS A 5 -46.34 -12.30 -19.89
N LEU A 6 -46.92 -11.76 -18.81
CA LEU A 6 -46.19 -10.86 -17.90
C LEU A 6 -45.33 -11.63 -16.87
N PHE A 7 -45.75 -12.83 -16.47
CA PHE A 7 -44.99 -13.66 -15.53
C PHE A 7 -43.74 -14.30 -16.15
N GLY A 8 -43.71 -14.51 -17.48
CA GLY A 8 -42.53 -15.03 -18.16
C GLY A 8 -41.33 -14.08 -18.12
N ILE A 9 -41.56 -12.77 -18.17
CA ILE A 9 -40.48 -11.77 -18.19
C ILE A 9 -39.91 -11.55 -16.78
N LEU A 10 -40.73 -11.56 -15.73
CA LEU A 10 -40.26 -11.45 -14.34
C LEU A 10 -39.53 -12.71 -13.85
N VAL A 11 -39.89 -13.90 -14.36
CA VAL A 11 -39.24 -15.16 -14.02
C VAL A 11 -37.95 -15.40 -14.83
N PHE A 12 -37.85 -14.91 -16.07
CA PHE A 12 -36.64 -15.08 -16.90
C PHE A 12 -35.65 -13.91 -16.89
N CYS A 13 -36.06 -12.68 -16.55
CA CYS A 13 -35.10 -11.57 -16.37
C CYS A 13 -34.43 -11.57 -15.00
N GLY A 14 -34.91 -12.36 -14.03
CA GLY A 14 -34.17 -12.69 -12.81
C GLY A 14 -33.05 -13.72 -13.01
N LEU A 15 -32.93 -14.29 -14.22
CA LEU A 15 -31.95 -15.35 -14.56
C LEU A 15 -30.79 -14.86 -15.44
N LEU A 16 -30.70 -13.56 -15.74
CA LEU A 16 -29.61 -12.98 -16.52
C LEU A 16 -29.10 -11.69 -15.87
N SER A 17 -28.35 -11.87 -14.79
CA SER A 17 -27.19 -11.04 -14.51
C SER A 17 -25.96 -11.93 -14.65
N PRO A 18 -25.11 -11.77 -15.69
CA PRO A 18 -23.77 -12.30 -15.65
C PRO A 18 -22.93 -11.29 -14.87
N SER A 19 -23.15 -11.19 -13.56
CA SER A 19 -21.99 -10.91 -12.72
C SER A 19 -21.32 -12.25 -12.57
N GLN A 20 -20.14 -12.41 -13.17
CA GLN A 20 -19.18 -13.39 -12.70
C GLN A 20 -18.97 -13.09 -11.20
N GLU A 21 -19.83 -13.65 -10.36
CA GLU A 21 -19.63 -13.71 -8.92
C GLU A 21 -18.49 -14.69 -8.72
N VAL A 22 -17.30 -14.11 -8.87
CA VAL A 22 -16.14 -14.33 -8.03
C VAL A 22 -16.32 -15.46 -7.02
N LEU A 23 -15.57 -16.52 -7.27
CA LEU A 23 -15.41 -17.71 -6.44
C LEU A 23 -14.54 -17.34 -5.21
N SER A 24 -15.12 -17.05 -4.06
CA SER A 24 -14.42 -16.78 -2.79
C SER A 24 -14.83 -17.74 -1.68
N GLY A 25 -13.99 -18.68 -1.24
CA GLY A 25 -14.26 -19.48 -0.03
C GLY A 25 -13.87 -18.77 1.29
N LEU A 26 -13.20 -17.62 1.15
CA LEU A 26 -12.47 -16.91 2.20
C LEU A 26 -12.71 -15.40 2.05
N SER A 27 -12.83 -14.70 3.16
CA SER A 27 -12.87 -13.24 3.18
C SER A 27 -11.94 -12.69 4.25
N CYS A 28 -11.32 -11.55 3.98
CA CYS A 28 -10.35 -10.92 4.85
C CYS A 28 -10.68 -9.44 5.04
N ALA A 29 -10.63 -8.96 6.29
CA ALA A 29 -10.72 -7.54 6.62
C ALA A 29 -9.43 -7.08 7.30
N VAL A 30 -8.86 -6.00 6.80
CA VAL A 30 -7.62 -5.39 7.29
C VAL A 30 -7.93 -3.99 7.83
N SER A 31 -7.45 -3.67 9.02
CA SER A 31 -7.71 -2.35 9.61
C SER A 31 -6.78 -1.27 9.03
N PRO A 32 -7.18 0.01 9.04
CA PRO A 32 -6.31 1.11 8.65
C PRO A 32 -4.99 1.13 9.43
N ALA A 33 -5.04 0.75 10.72
CA ALA A 33 -3.85 0.66 11.57
C ALA A 33 -2.89 -0.44 11.11
N ALA A 34 -3.41 -1.60 10.71
CA ALA A 34 -2.60 -2.68 10.15
C ALA A 34 -1.93 -2.24 8.85
N MET A 35 -2.67 -1.60 7.94
CA MET A 35 -2.13 -1.06 6.70
C MET A 35 -1.06 0.00 6.96
N GLN A 36 -1.31 0.91 7.91
CA GLN A 36 -0.34 1.94 8.28
C GLN A 36 0.95 1.33 8.82
N ASN A 37 0.88 0.28 9.64
CA ASN A 37 2.06 -0.38 10.18
C ASN A 37 2.90 -1.00 9.05
N VAL A 38 2.28 -1.78 8.18
CA VAL A 38 2.95 -2.45 7.05
C VAL A 38 3.57 -1.43 6.08
N LEU A 39 2.81 -0.39 5.71
CA LEU A 39 3.31 0.65 4.80
C LEU A 39 4.40 1.50 5.46
N SER A 40 4.30 1.80 6.76
CA SER A 40 5.35 2.53 7.48
C SER A 40 6.65 1.74 7.55
N GLU A 41 6.56 0.44 7.80
CA GLU A 41 7.71 -0.45 7.81
C GLU A 41 8.35 -0.52 6.42
N ALA A 42 7.55 -0.80 5.38
CA ALA A 42 8.04 -0.94 4.02
C ALA A 42 8.59 0.37 3.42
N ILE A 43 7.88 1.49 3.57
CA ILE A 43 8.24 2.77 2.93
C ILE A 43 9.30 3.53 3.73
N LEU A 44 9.18 3.55 5.07
CA LEU A 44 10.03 4.38 5.94
C LEU A 44 11.17 3.58 6.59
N GLN A 45 10.86 2.47 7.26
CA GLN A 45 11.87 1.75 8.06
C GLN A 45 12.89 1.00 7.21
N ASN A 46 12.44 0.39 6.11
CA ASN A 46 13.33 -0.24 5.13
C ASN A 46 14.12 0.79 4.30
N GLY A 47 13.93 2.09 4.56
CA GLY A 47 14.69 3.16 3.93
C GLY A 47 14.34 3.41 2.46
N LEU A 48 13.31 2.76 1.90
CA LEU A 48 12.94 2.90 0.49
C LEU A 48 12.72 4.36 0.10
N LEU A 49 11.96 5.11 0.89
CA LEU A 49 11.72 6.53 0.65
C LEU A 49 13.03 7.32 0.74
N GLN A 50 13.84 7.09 1.76
CA GLN A 50 15.09 7.83 1.94
C GLN A 50 16.07 7.57 0.79
N GLN A 51 16.22 6.32 0.35
CA GLN A 51 17.11 5.93 -0.73
C GLN A 51 16.72 6.59 -2.05
N HIS A 52 15.42 6.59 -2.39
CA HIS A 52 14.96 7.22 -3.63
C HIS A 52 15.02 8.75 -3.57
N LEU A 53 14.83 9.34 -2.38
CA LEU A 53 14.96 10.78 -2.20
C LEU A 53 16.41 11.27 -2.22
N GLN A 54 17.38 10.46 -1.77
CA GLN A 54 18.80 10.80 -1.84
C GLN A 54 19.33 10.86 -3.28
N GLY A 55 18.71 10.13 -4.21
CA GLY A 55 19.02 10.20 -5.63
C GLY A 55 18.44 11.42 -6.35
N LEU A 56 17.66 12.27 -5.66
CA LEU A 56 17.06 13.46 -6.28
C LEU A 56 18.09 14.56 -6.51
N VAL A 57 18.11 15.09 -7.73
CA VAL A 57 18.86 16.28 -8.09
C VAL A 57 17.91 17.47 -8.04
N LEU A 58 18.18 18.42 -7.14
CA LEU A 58 17.42 19.66 -7.09
C LEU A 58 17.97 20.65 -8.13
N PRO A 59 17.09 21.44 -8.79
CA PRO A 59 17.54 22.43 -9.75
C PRO A 59 18.35 23.53 -9.05
N ASN A 60 19.36 24.04 -9.75
CA ASN A 60 20.08 25.23 -9.31
C ASN A 60 19.13 26.42 -9.29
N ILE A 61 19.30 27.27 -8.28
CA ILE A 61 18.49 28.47 -8.08
C ILE A 61 19.33 29.68 -8.46
N MET A 62 18.96 30.38 -9.52
CA MET A 62 19.66 31.60 -9.95
C MET A 62 18.73 32.80 -9.89
N SER A 63 19.27 33.94 -9.48
CA SER A 63 18.62 35.23 -9.52
C SER A 63 19.58 36.28 -10.04
N GLU A 64 19.17 36.99 -11.09
CA GLU A 64 20.03 37.95 -11.80
C GLU A 64 20.33 39.23 -11.01
N GLY A 65 19.78 39.38 -9.80
CA GLY A 65 19.92 40.59 -9.01
C GLY A 65 19.07 41.74 -9.58
N GLY A 66 18.88 42.77 -8.78
CA GLY A 66 18.13 43.98 -9.15
C GLY A 66 18.86 45.22 -8.68
N LEU A 67 18.27 46.41 -8.85
CA LEU A 67 18.91 47.69 -8.53
C LEU A 67 19.44 47.80 -7.08
N LEU A 68 18.90 46.99 -6.15
CA LEU A 68 19.28 46.94 -4.73
C LEU A 68 19.70 45.53 -4.23
N ASN A 69 19.70 44.51 -5.10
CA ASN A 69 19.94 43.12 -4.72
C ASN A 69 21.11 42.54 -5.50
N SER A 70 22.07 41.97 -4.79
CA SER A 70 23.18 41.25 -5.40
C SER A 70 22.68 40.00 -6.15
N PRO A 71 23.28 39.66 -7.31
CA PRO A 71 23.00 38.39 -7.96
C PRO A 71 23.29 37.25 -7.00
N THR A 72 22.35 36.30 -6.93
CA THR A 72 22.41 35.15 -6.03
C THR A 72 22.32 33.88 -6.84
N SER A 73 23.24 32.96 -6.59
CA SER A 73 23.23 31.63 -7.20
C SER A 73 23.36 30.58 -6.10
N ILE A 74 22.44 29.61 -6.08
CA ILE A 74 22.50 28.46 -5.18
C ILE A 74 22.65 27.22 -6.05
N THR A 75 23.73 26.48 -5.81
CA THR A 75 24.10 25.31 -6.59
C THR A 75 24.36 24.12 -5.67
N GLY A 76 24.35 22.90 -6.23
CA GLY A 76 24.68 21.70 -5.46
C GLY A 76 23.67 21.35 -4.37
N LEU A 77 22.43 21.85 -4.48
CA LEU A 77 21.36 21.49 -3.54
C LEU A 77 21.09 20.00 -3.59
N HIS A 78 21.25 19.34 -2.44
CA HIS A 78 21.01 17.93 -2.30
C HIS A 78 20.33 17.63 -0.96
N LEU A 79 19.61 16.51 -0.90
CA LEU A 79 18.99 16.04 0.32
C LEU A 79 20.04 15.40 1.23
N VAL A 80 20.27 16.01 2.39
CA VAL A 80 21.12 15.45 3.45
C VAL A 80 20.36 14.36 4.20
N LYS A 81 19.13 14.67 4.66
CA LYS A 81 18.36 13.74 5.48
C LYS A 81 16.86 14.05 5.48
N VAL A 82 16.06 12.98 5.60
CA VAL A 82 14.64 13.06 5.95
C VAL A 82 14.49 12.91 7.46
N ARG A 83 13.97 13.93 8.14
CA ARG A 83 13.77 13.95 9.58
C ARG A 83 12.30 13.71 9.94
N ARG A 84 12.09 12.78 10.88
CA ARG A 84 10.79 12.44 11.47
C ARG A 84 9.69 12.20 10.43
N PRO A 85 9.89 11.30 9.44
CA PRO A 85 8.82 10.94 8.55
C PRO A 85 7.71 10.23 9.32
N LYS A 86 6.47 10.64 9.11
CA LYS A 86 5.27 10.00 9.67
C LYS A 86 4.32 9.67 8.53
N LEU A 87 3.94 8.40 8.44
CA LEU A 87 2.98 7.90 7.48
C LEU A 87 1.63 7.69 8.16
N SER A 88 0.56 8.09 7.49
CA SER A 88 -0.82 7.85 7.90
C SER A 88 -1.64 7.31 6.74
N VAL A 89 -2.60 6.45 7.05
CA VAL A 89 -3.48 5.82 6.08
C VAL A 89 -4.93 6.13 6.45
N VAL A 90 -5.71 6.53 5.45
CA VAL A 90 -7.17 6.71 5.58
C VAL A 90 -7.84 5.88 4.50
N LEU A 91 -8.88 5.13 4.86
CA LEU A 91 -9.68 4.38 3.91
C LEU A 91 -10.85 5.23 3.45
N LEU A 92 -10.95 5.42 2.14
CA LEU A 92 -12.02 6.19 1.51
C LEU A 92 -13.05 5.20 0.94
N PRO A 93 -14.28 5.12 1.47
CA PRO A 93 -15.28 4.13 1.05
C PRO A 93 -15.53 4.16 -0.46
N GLY A 94 -15.36 3.01 -1.13
CA GLY A 94 -15.58 2.86 -2.57
C GLY A 94 -14.61 3.63 -3.49
N VAL A 95 -13.65 4.36 -2.92
CA VAL A 95 -12.63 5.11 -3.66
C VAL A 95 -11.30 4.39 -3.60
N GLY A 96 -10.82 4.06 -2.40
CA GLY A 96 -9.54 3.39 -2.20
C GLY A 96 -8.85 3.83 -0.92
N VAL A 97 -7.52 3.90 -0.96
CA VAL A 97 -6.66 4.19 0.18
C VAL A 97 -6.00 5.54 -0.02
N GLN A 98 -6.20 6.47 0.90
CA GLN A 98 -5.44 7.71 0.92
C GLN A 98 -4.21 7.56 1.81
N LEU A 99 -3.04 7.69 1.19
CA LEU A 99 -1.75 7.68 1.85
C LEU A 99 -1.30 9.12 2.09
N SER A 100 -0.82 9.45 3.30
CA SER A 100 -0.14 10.71 3.54
C SER A 100 1.16 10.52 4.32
N ILE A 101 2.21 11.22 3.89
CA ILE A 101 3.52 11.25 4.52
C ILE A 101 3.85 12.70 4.87
N ALA A 102 4.08 12.95 6.16
CA ALA A 102 4.58 14.23 6.66
C ALA A 102 6.03 14.06 7.13
N ALA A 103 6.94 14.90 6.65
CA ALA A 103 8.35 14.83 7.00
C ALA A 103 9.00 16.22 6.99
N LYS A 104 10.20 16.33 7.59
CA LYS A 104 11.06 17.51 7.40
C LYS A 104 12.26 17.11 6.54
N LEU A 105 12.47 17.79 5.42
CA LEU A 105 13.62 17.58 4.56
C LEU A 105 14.74 18.55 4.97
N GLU A 106 15.94 18.03 5.12
CA GLU A 106 17.16 18.79 5.35
C GLU A 106 17.97 18.79 4.06
N LEU A 107 18.07 19.96 3.43
CA LEU A 107 18.81 20.19 2.20
C LEU A 107 20.05 21.01 2.51
N SER A 108 21.14 20.74 1.80
CA SER A 108 22.36 21.55 1.90
C SER A 108 22.90 21.81 0.50
N GLY A 109 23.61 22.92 0.34
CA GLY A 109 24.22 23.33 -0.92
C GLY A 109 25.11 24.55 -0.76
N ASP A 110 25.61 25.06 -1.88
CA ASP A 110 26.47 26.23 -1.94
C ASP A 110 25.66 27.45 -2.37
N CYS A 111 25.75 28.54 -1.61
CA CYS A 111 25.12 29.82 -1.89
C CYS A 111 26.19 30.86 -2.21
N LEU A 112 26.08 31.46 -3.38
CA LEU A 112 26.93 32.54 -3.87
C LEU A 112 26.12 33.82 -3.97
N VAL A 113 26.42 34.80 -3.14
CA VAL A 113 25.79 36.13 -3.14
C VAL A 113 26.85 37.16 -3.53
N GLY A 114 26.74 37.70 -4.74
CA GLY A 114 27.77 38.58 -5.31
C GLY A 114 29.11 37.85 -5.52
N LEU A 115 30.08 38.08 -4.62
CA LEU A 115 31.41 37.44 -4.63
C LEU A 115 31.66 36.55 -3.40
N LEU A 116 30.68 36.43 -2.51
CA LEU A 116 30.80 35.63 -1.30
C LEU A 116 30.19 34.26 -1.56
N SER A 117 30.96 33.20 -1.29
CA SER A 117 30.51 31.82 -1.35
C SER A 117 30.42 31.26 0.07
N GLU A 118 29.26 30.73 0.44
CA GLU A 118 28.98 30.15 1.75
C GLU A 118 28.04 28.96 1.64
N LEU A 119 27.98 28.12 2.67
CA LEU A 119 27.03 27.00 2.72
C LEU A 119 25.64 27.48 3.16
N ILE A 120 24.63 26.91 2.52
CA ILE A 120 23.21 27.12 2.85
C ILE A 120 22.59 25.81 3.31
N ASP A 121 21.94 25.84 4.47
CA ASP A 121 21.15 24.74 5.00
C ASP A 121 19.67 25.12 4.99
N ILE A 122 18.83 24.26 4.41
CA ILE A 122 17.40 24.49 4.28
C ILE A 122 16.66 23.35 4.95
N LEU A 123 15.78 23.71 5.89
CA LEU A 123 14.84 22.80 6.53
C LEU A 123 13.43 23.12 6.02
N VAL A 124 12.81 22.17 5.31
CA VAL A 124 11.46 22.34 4.77
C VAL A 124 10.53 21.25 5.30
N ASP A 125 9.41 21.67 5.89
CA ASP A 125 8.33 20.77 6.25
C ASP A 125 7.55 20.42 4.98
N VAL A 126 7.35 19.13 4.71
CA VAL A 126 6.58 18.66 3.55
C VAL A 126 5.48 17.71 3.99
N ARG A 127 4.33 17.82 3.35
CA ARG A 127 3.24 16.84 3.44
C ARG A 127 2.87 16.39 2.04
N ILE A 128 3.10 15.12 1.77
CA ILE A 128 2.72 14.47 0.52
C ILE A 128 1.47 13.65 0.81
N SER A 129 0.48 13.71 -0.06
CA SER A 129 -0.73 12.88 0.00
C SER A 129 -1.04 12.34 -1.38
N ALA A 130 -1.48 11.09 -1.48
CA ALA A 130 -1.87 10.47 -2.74
C ALA A 130 -2.98 9.45 -2.50
N ASN A 131 -3.79 9.22 -3.53
CA ASN A 131 -4.82 8.20 -3.55
C ASN A 131 -4.27 6.95 -4.24
N ILE A 132 -4.52 5.79 -3.64
CA ILE A 132 -4.13 4.48 -4.15
C ILE A 132 -5.41 3.68 -4.36
N LYS A 133 -5.61 3.20 -5.58
CA LYS A 133 -6.80 2.44 -5.97
C LYS A 133 -6.41 1.09 -6.54
N CYS A 134 -7.21 0.07 -6.28
CA CYS A 134 -7.14 -1.17 -7.04
C CYS A 134 -8.13 -1.07 -8.20
N THR A 135 -7.72 -1.43 -9.41
CA THR A 135 -8.54 -1.48 -10.62
C THR A 135 -8.24 -2.75 -11.41
N ASN A 136 -9.01 -2.97 -12.50
CA ASN A 136 -8.75 -4.01 -13.51
C ASN A 136 -8.43 -5.39 -12.90
N TYR A 137 -9.46 -6.02 -12.32
CA TYR A 137 -9.35 -7.38 -11.81
C TYR A 137 -9.42 -8.38 -12.98
N GLU A 138 -8.34 -9.11 -13.22
CA GLU A 138 -8.29 -10.20 -14.18
C GLU A 138 -7.60 -11.42 -13.55
N ALA A 139 -8.31 -12.55 -13.49
CA ALA A 139 -7.78 -13.86 -13.10
C ALA A 139 -6.91 -13.85 -11.82
N GLY A 140 -7.39 -13.25 -10.73
CA GLY A 140 -6.68 -13.22 -9.45
C GLY A 140 -5.64 -12.11 -9.30
N THR A 141 -5.48 -11.26 -10.32
CA THR A 141 -4.55 -10.12 -10.32
C THR A 141 -5.32 -8.80 -10.34
N VAL A 142 -4.79 -7.79 -9.65
CA VAL A 142 -5.32 -6.42 -9.66
C VAL A 142 -4.23 -5.45 -10.09
N GLN A 143 -4.64 -4.40 -10.78
CA GLN A 143 -3.79 -3.26 -11.03
C GLN A 143 -3.90 -2.28 -9.87
N VAL A 144 -2.77 -1.82 -9.34
CA VAL A 144 -2.76 -0.72 -8.38
C VAL A 144 -2.41 0.57 -9.12
N VAL A 145 -3.25 1.57 -8.93
CA VAL A 145 -3.15 2.88 -9.55
C VAL A 145 -2.84 3.92 -8.49
N PHE A 146 -1.84 4.75 -8.77
CA PHE A 146 -1.45 5.89 -7.96
C PHE A 146 -1.95 7.18 -8.64
N GLU A 147 -2.76 7.96 -7.93
CA GLU A 147 -3.42 9.15 -8.48
C GLU A 147 -3.55 10.25 -7.44
N ASP A 148 -3.92 11.46 -7.89
CA ASP A 148 -4.17 12.64 -7.04
C ASP A 148 -3.02 12.97 -6.08
N CYS A 149 -1.77 12.80 -6.51
CA CYS A 149 -0.63 13.15 -5.68
C CYS A 149 -0.51 14.67 -5.51
N LEU A 150 -0.54 15.11 -4.25
CA LEU A 150 -0.39 16.49 -3.84
C LEU A 150 0.77 16.59 -2.85
N CYS A 151 1.66 17.55 -3.07
CA CYS A 151 2.72 17.89 -2.14
C CYS A 151 2.54 19.33 -1.66
N ILE A 152 2.35 19.50 -0.36
CA ILE A 152 2.21 20.80 0.29
C ILE A 152 3.47 21.08 1.10
N LEU A 153 4.05 22.25 0.88
CA LEU A 153 5.16 22.77 1.68
C LEU A 153 4.60 23.51 2.89
N GLY A 154 5.16 23.24 4.06
CA GLY A 154 4.89 23.93 5.31
C GLY A 154 5.96 24.97 5.61
N ALA A 155 6.40 25.02 6.87
CA ALA A 155 7.44 25.96 7.28
C ALA A 155 8.77 25.67 6.57
N VAL A 156 9.38 26.73 6.02
CA VAL A 156 10.73 26.72 5.46
C VAL A 156 11.63 27.53 6.38
N LYS A 157 12.74 26.92 6.82
CA LYS A 157 13.76 27.58 7.63
C LYS A 157 15.10 27.46 6.93
N ILE A 158 15.62 28.60 6.51
CA ILE A 158 16.91 28.71 5.84
C ILE A 158 17.94 29.16 6.87
N LYS A 159 19.16 28.64 6.77
CA LYS A 159 20.31 29.07 7.55
C LYS A 159 21.49 29.25 6.60
N LEU A 160 22.19 30.37 6.75
CA LEU A 160 23.48 30.63 6.12
C LEU A 160 24.55 30.57 7.20
N LEU A 161 25.76 30.11 6.86
CA LEU A 161 26.88 30.06 7.81
C LEU A 161 27.24 31.44 8.36
N SER A 162 27.14 32.49 7.54
CA SER A 162 27.35 33.87 7.98
C SER A 162 26.28 34.38 8.97
N GLY A 163 25.14 33.68 9.07
CA GLY A 163 23.98 34.12 9.85
C GLY A 163 23.19 35.27 9.21
N LEU A 164 23.61 35.78 8.05
CA LEU A 164 23.05 36.96 7.41
C LEU A 164 22.09 36.58 6.26
N LEU A 165 20.86 36.23 6.62
CA LEU A 165 19.81 35.93 5.63
C LEU A 165 19.20 37.23 5.08
N THR A 166 19.36 37.47 3.79
CA THR A 166 18.63 38.55 3.11
C THR A 166 17.22 38.10 2.74
N LEU A 167 16.25 39.02 2.77
CA LEU A 167 14.84 38.73 2.42
C LEU A 167 14.73 38.18 0.99
N SER A 168 15.56 38.66 0.08
CA SER A 168 15.60 38.27 -1.33
C SER A 168 15.93 36.77 -1.49
N VAL A 169 16.94 36.26 -0.77
CA VAL A 169 17.30 34.83 -0.80
C VAL A 169 16.12 33.96 -0.33
N ASN A 170 15.44 34.41 0.73
CA ASN A 170 14.30 33.68 1.28
C ASN A 170 13.13 33.54 0.28
N GLU A 171 12.76 34.63 -0.39
CA GLU A 171 11.67 34.60 -1.38
C GLU A 171 12.01 33.72 -2.60
N ILE A 172 13.24 33.82 -3.11
CA ILE A 172 13.68 33.05 -4.27
C ILE A 172 13.71 31.56 -3.94
N VAL A 173 14.30 31.18 -2.80
CA VAL A 173 14.35 29.78 -2.33
C VAL A 173 12.94 29.23 -2.14
N LEU A 174 12.07 29.97 -1.46
CA LEU A 174 10.69 29.54 -1.22
C LEU A 174 9.95 29.30 -2.54
N ARG A 175 10.05 30.24 -3.49
CA ARG A 175 9.41 30.12 -4.81
C ARG A 175 9.90 28.90 -5.57
N GLN A 176 11.22 28.68 -5.62
CA GLN A 176 11.80 27.57 -6.36
C GLN A 176 11.49 26.21 -5.71
N LEU A 177 11.60 26.10 -4.38
CA LEU A 177 11.24 24.86 -3.69
C LEU A 177 9.76 24.52 -3.83
N THR A 178 8.88 25.52 -3.80
CA THR A 178 7.43 25.32 -3.99
C THR A 178 7.11 24.80 -5.39
N ALA A 179 7.88 25.20 -6.41
CA ALA A 179 7.72 24.68 -7.76
C ALA A 179 8.39 23.30 -7.96
N ALA A 180 9.61 23.11 -7.44
CA ALA A 180 10.42 21.94 -7.71
C ALA A 180 10.04 20.72 -6.86
N LEU A 181 9.80 20.89 -5.55
CA LEU A 181 9.57 19.75 -4.65
C LEU A 181 8.33 18.93 -5.04
N PRO A 182 7.17 19.50 -5.37
CA PRO A 182 6.03 18.69 -5.79
C PRO A 182 6.31 17.85 -7.04
N ALA A 183 7.02 18.43 -8.02
CA ALA A 183 7.39 17.76 -9.26
C ALA A 183 8.39 16.60 -9.05
N LEU A 184 9.16 16.62 -7.97
CA LEU A 184 10.15 15.59 -7.64
C LEU A 184 9.63 14.54 -6.64
N LEU A 185 8.91 14.98 -5.61
CA LEU A 185 8.48 14.13 -4.51
C LEU A 185 7.32 13.20 -4.88
N CYS A 186 6.39 13.66 -5.73
CA CYS A 186 5.26 12.83 -6.15
C CYS A 186 5.70 11.61 -6.99
N PRO A 187 6.56 11.76 -8.02
CA PRO A 187 7.10 10.60 -8.75
C PRO A 187 7.90 9.65 -7.86
N VAL A 188 8.67 10.15 -6.89
CA VAL A 188 9.38 9.28 -5.94
C VAL A 188 8.40 8.47 -5.09
N LEU A 189 7.34 9.09 -4.60
CA LEU A 189 6.33 8.38 -3.83
C LEU A 189 5.63 7.32 -4.69
N GLU A 190 5.30 7.63 -5.94
CA GLU A 190 4.72 6.68 -6.90
C GLU A 190 5.62 5.45 -7.09
N ILE A 191 6.92 5.67 -7.33
CA ILE A 191 7.90 4.57 -7.47
C ILE A 191 7.92 3.71 -6.21
N VAL A 192 8.01 4.33 -5.04
CA VAL A 192 8.10 3.60 -3.77
C VAL A 192 6.81 2.81 -3.49
N VAL A 193 5.64 3.40 -3.75
CA VAL A 193 4.34 2.69 -3.64
C VAL A 193 4.27 1.53 -4.61
N ASN A 194 4.72 1.70 -5.85
CA ASN A 194 4.74 0.62 -6.85
C ASN A 194 5.69 -0.52 -6.44
N LEU A 195 6.85 -0.22 -5.85
CA LEU A 195 7.75 -1.25 -5.31
C LEU A 195 7.12 -2.05 -4.17
N VAL A 196 6.47 -1.35 -3.23
CA VAL A 196 5.74 -2.01 -2.13
C VAL A 196 4.57 -2.82 -2.67
N ASN A 197 3.87 -2.32 -3.68
CA ASN A 197 2.80 -3.04 -4.33
C ASN A 197 3.27 -4.38 -4.93
N ILE A 198 4.41 -4.40 -5.63
CA ILE A 198 4.99 -5.64 -6.18
C ILE A 198 5.26 -6.65 -5.06
N GLN A 199 5.82 -6.20 -3.93
CA GLN A 199 6.09 -7.07 -2.78
C GLN A 199 4.81 -7.62 -2.15
N LEU A 200 3.79 -6.78 -1.97
CA LEU A 200 2.53 -7.17 -1.33
C LEU A 200 1.66 -8.06 -2.22
N LEU A 201 1.48 -7.72 -3.49
CA LEU A 201 0.71 -8.53 -4.43
C LEU A 201 1.32 -9.92 -4.63
N GLY A 202 2.64 -10.04 -4.54
CA GLY A 202 3.33 -11.34 -4.55
C GLY A 202 2.91 -12.28 -3.42
N THR A 203 2.31 -11.77 -2.34
CA THR A 203 1.83 -12.58 -1.21
C THR A 203 0.38 -13.05 -1.34
N LEU A 204 -0.43 -12.40 -2.19
CA LEU A 204 -1.85 -12.71 -2.34
C LEU A 204 -2.11 -13.95 -3.20
N ASN A 205 -1.15 -14.33 -4.04
CA ASN A 205 -1.20 -15.53 -4.85
C ASN A 205 -0.20 -16.56 -4.30
N ALA A 206 -0.70 -17.60 -3.64
CA ALA A 206 0.14 -18.58 -2.96
C ALA A 206 -0.38 -20.00 -3.18
N VAL A 207 0.54 -20.93 -3.48
CA VAL A 207 0.24 -22.36 -3.55
C VAL A 207 0.88 -23.04 -2.34
N ILE A 208 0.04 -23.52 -1.42
CA ILE A 208 0.47 -24.17 -0.19
C ILE A 208 0.33 -25.69 -0.34
N PRO A 209 1.42 -26.47 -0.25
CA PRO A 209 1.34 -27.93 -0.29
C PRO A 209 0.75 -28.48 1.01
N VAL A 210 -0.13 -29.48 0.88
CA VAL A 210 -0.74 -30.22 1.99
C VAL A 210 -0.14 -31.62 2.01
N GLY A 211 1.08 -31.73 2.52
CA GLY A 211 1.86 -32.96 2.54
C GLY A 211 1.98 -33.57 1.13
N THR A 212 1.72 -34.87 1.03
CA THR A 212 1.66 -35.61 -0.25
C THR A 212 0.23 -35.75 -0.78
N ALA A 213 -0.78 -35.13 -0.17
CA ALA A 213 -2.17 -35.27 -0.58
C ALA A 213 -2.58 -34.27 -1.68
N GLY A 214 -1.92 -33.12 -1.77
CA GLY A 214 -2.17 -32.14 -2.81
C GLY A 214 -1.77 -30.72 -2.42
N THR A 215 -2.48 -29.73 -2.93
CA THR A 215 -2.17 -28.30 -2.75
C THR A 215 -3.42 -27.47 -2.53
N ILE A 216 -3.32 -26.39 -1.76
CA ILE A 216 -4.33 -25.33 -1.71
C ILE A 216 -3.77 -24.11 -2.40
N HIS A 217 -4.46 -23.64 -3.44
CA HIS A 217 -4.08 -22.44 -4.18
C HIS A 217 -4.96 -21.28 -3.73
N TYR A 218 -4.33 -20.32 -3.05
CA TYR A 218 -4.91 -19.05 -2.66
C TYR A 218 -4.68 -18.01 -3.74
N GLN A 219 -5.72 -17.30 -4.13
CA GLN A 219 -5.64 -16.16 -5.03
C GLN A 219 -6.73 -15.16 -4.69
N LEU A 220 -6.57 -13.93 -5.16
CA LEU A 220 -7.64 -12.96 -5.04
C LEU A 220 -8.83 -13.39 -5.89
N ALA A 221 -10.03 -13.16 -5.37
CA ALA A 221 -11.24 -13.58 -6.03
C ALA A 221 -11.94 -12.37 -6.67
N SER A 222 -11.97 -11.22 -5.97
CA SER A 222 -12.61 -9.97 -6.40
C SER A 222 -11.65 -8.79 -6.25
N LEU A 223 -12.03 -7.65 -6.80
CA LEU A 223 -11.35 -6.39 -6.51
C LEU A 223 -11.45 -6.06 -4.99
N PRO A 224 -10.33 -5.71 -4.31
CA PRO A 224 -10.37 -5.26 -2.94
C PRO A 224 -11.22 -4.00 -2.82
N PHE A 225 -11.98 -3.88 -1.74
CA PHE A 225 -12.87 -2.74 -1.52
C PHE A 225 -12.62 -2.10 -0.15
N THR A 226 -12.86 -0.81 -0.06
CA THR A 226 -12.73 -0.05 1.17
C THR A 226 -14.11 0.31 1.71
N SER A 227 -14.35 0.04 2.99
CA SER A 227 -15.60 0.41 3.68
C SER A 227 -15.50 1.71 4.48
N GLY A 228 -14.29 2.30 4.57
CA GLY A 228 -13.94 3.39 5.48
C GLY A 228 -13.46 2.91 6.85
N LEU A 229 -13.91 1.73 7.29
CA LEU A 229 -13.49 1.11 8.55
C LEU A 229 -12.44 0.02 8.34
N PHE A 230 -12.46 -0.65 7.20
CA PHE A 230 -11.52 -1.71 6.84
C PHE A 230 -11.33 -1.82 5.33
N LEU A 231 -10.22 -2.44 4.93
CA LEU A 231 -9.99 -2.93 3.58
C LEU A 231 -10.46 -4.38 3.52
N GLY A 232 -11.48 -4.64 2.71
CA GLY A 232 -12.03 -5.96 2.44
C GLY A 232 -11.36 -6.60 1.24
N MET A 233 -11.02 -7.88 1.35
CA MET A 233 -10.47 -8.70 0.28
C MET A 233 -11.16 -10.05 0.31
N ASP A 234 -11.69 -10.51 -0.82
CA ASP A 234 -12.18 -11.87 -0.93
C ASP A 234 -11.14 -12.74 -1.66
N LEU A 235 -10.94 -13.94 -1.15
CA LEU A 235 -9.92 -14.87 -1.61
C LEU A 235 -10.58 -16.18 -2.05
N ASP A 236 -10.08 -16.71 -3.16
CA ASP A 236 -10.38 -18.05 -3.64
C ASP A 236 -9.36 -19.01 -3.03
N GLY A 237 -9.82 -20.21 -2.68
CA GLY A 237 -9.03 -21.24 -2.03
C GLY A 237 -9.18 -22.57 -2.76
N ALA A 238 -8.64 -22.68 -3.97
CA ALA A 238 -8.80 -23.88 -4.78
C ALA A 238 -8.02 -25.06 -4.17
N VAL A 239 -8.76 -25.99 -3.56
CA VAL A 239 -8.22 -27.24 -2.99
C VAL A 239 -8.04 -28.28 -4.08
N LYS A 240 -6.81 -28.67 -4.37
CA LYS A 240 -6.44 -29.61 -5.44
C LYS A 240 -5.81 -30.87 -4.85
N GLN A 241 -6.28 -32.05 -5.28
CA GLN A 241 -5.66 -33.33 -4.95
C GLN A 241 -4.40 -33.60 -5.80
N VAL A 242 -3.60 -34.58 -5.40
CA VAL A 242 -2.57 -35.15 -6.29
C VAL A 242 -3.24 -35.61 -7.59
N GLY A 243 -2.72 -35.13 -8.72
CA GLY A 243 -3.33 -35.34 -10.04
C GLY A 243 -4.14 -34.13 -10.56
N GLY A 244 -4.30 -33.08 -9.75
CA GLY A 244 -4.86 -31.79 -10.19
C GLY A 244 -6.37 -31.66 -10.11
N THR A 245 -7.09 -32.70 -9.66
CA THR A 245 -8.54 -32.65 -9.46
C THR A 245 -8.90 -31.70 -8.33
N ILE A 246 -9.80 -30.75 -8.61
CA ILE A 246 -10.28 -29.76 -7.64
C ILE A 246 -11.39 -30.40 -6.79
N ILE A 247 -11.30 -30.24 -5.46
CA ILE A 247 -12.35 -30.64 -4.53
C ILE A 247 -13.42 -29.54 -4.51
N PRO A 248 -14.68 -29.85 -4.91
CA PRO A 248 -15.73 -28.85 -5.00
C PRO A 248 -16.10 -28.32 -3.61
N HIS A 249 -16.22 -27.01 -3.50
CA HIS A 249 -16.71 -26.33 -2.31
C HIS A 249 -17.38 -25.01 -2.68
N ASP A 250 -18.29 -24.56 -1.83
CA ASP A 250 -18.91 -23.25 -1.96
C ASP A 250 -17.84 -22.16 -1.80
N SER A 251 -17.74 -21.36 -2.85
CA SER A 251 -16.80 -20.26 -3.02
C SER A 251 -17.60 -18.95 -3.04
N SER A 252 -18.50 -18.73 -2.07
CA SER A 252 -19.12 -17.42 -1.88
C SER A 252 -18.53 -16.70 -0.66
N PRO A 253 -18.41 -15.36 -0.68
CA PRO A 253 -17.71 -14.61 0.38
C PRO A 253 -18.17 -14.99 1.79
N ALA A 254 -17.22 -15.07 2.73
CA ALA A 254 -17.53 -15.39 4.11
C ALA A 254 -18.06 -14.14 4.82
N ALA A 255 -19.13 -14.30 5.61
CA ALA A 255 -19.63 -13.21 6.43
C ALA A 255 -18.58 -12.86 7.50
N LEU A 256 -18.11 -11.61 7.50
CA LEU A 256 -17.14 -11.13 8.46
C LEU A 256 -17.85 -10.40 9.61
N PRO A 257 -17.51 -10.70 10.88
CA PRO A 257 -17.94 -9.86 11.99
C PRO A 257 -17.28 -8.47 11.91
N PRO A 258 -17.78 -7.50 12.69
CA PRO A 258 -17.15 -6.19 12.77
C PRO A 258 -15.69 -6.31 13.24
N LEU A 259 -14.77 -5.63 12.54
CA LEU A 259 -13.33 -5.72 12.79
C LEU A 259 -12.92 -5.19 14.18
N LEU A 260 -13.69 -4.23 14.74
CA LEU A 260 -13.45 -3.60 16.05
C LEU A 260 -11.96 -3.19 16.20
N ASP A 261 -11.31 -3.57 17.30
CA ASP A 261 -9.92 -3.23 17.61
C ASP A 261 -8.90 -4.26 17.06
N LYS A 262 -9.32 -5.15 16.15
CA LYS A 262 -8.41 -6.15 15.55
C LYS A 262 -7.70 -5.57 14.33
N LEU A 263 -6.46 -6.00 14.11
CA LEU A 263 -5.66 -5.60 12.95
C LEU A 263 -6.09 -6.33 11.67
N LEU A 264 -6.46 -7.60 11.82
CA LEU A 264 -6.80 -8.51 10.74
C LEU A 264 -7.94 -9.43 11.19
N MET A 265 -8.83 -9.76 10.28
CA MET A 265 -9.85 -10.76 10.47
C MET A 265 -9.99 -11.61 9.21
N LEU A 266 -10.02 -12.93 9.40
CA LEU A 266 -10.17 -13.91 8.34
C LEU A 266 -11.44 -14.72 8.59
N GLY A 267 -12.35 -14.71 7.63
CA GLY A 267 -13.53 -15.55 7.59
C GLY A 267 -13.28 -16.75 6.68
N LEU A 268 -13.54 -17.94 7.19
CA LEU A 268 -13.46 -19.19 6.44
C LEU A 268 -14.84 -19.84 6.41
N ARG A 269 -15.33 -20.22 5.23
CA ARG A 269 -16.57 -21.00 5.15
C ARG A 269 -16.34 -22.46 5.55
N GLN A 270 -17.38 -23.06 6.12
CA GLN A 270 -17.39 -24.49 6.44
C GLN A 270 -17.16 -25.37 5.19
N SER A 271 -17.67 -24.95 4.02
CA SER A 271 -17.46 -25.64 2.75
C SER A 271 -15.98 -25.77 2.39
N PHE A 272 -15.23 -24.67 2.49
CA PHE A 272 -13.79 -24.64 2.26
C PHE A 272 -13.05 -25.51 3.28
N LEU A 273 -13.41 -25.42 4.56
CA LEU A 273 -12.82 -26.27 5.61
C LEU A 273 -13.07 -27.77 5.35
N ASN A 274 -14.27 -28.15 4.91
CA ASN A 274 -14.60 -29.53 4.55
C ASN A 274 -13.76 -30.02 3.38
N ALA A 275 -13.53 -29.20 2.35
CA ALA A 275 -12.67 -29.55 1.23
C ALA A 275 -11.21 -29.73 1.67
N ALA A 276 -10.68 -28.82 2.49
CA ALA A 276 -9.33 -28.93 3.04
C ALA A 276 -9.18 -30.18 3.93
N LEU A 277 -10.18 -30.49 4.77
CA LEU A 277 -10.21 -31.71 5.57
C LEU A 277 -10.26 -32.98 4.71
N THR A 278 -11.04 -32.96 3.63
CA THR A 278 -11.11 -34.07 2.66
C THR A 278 -9.75 -34.33 2.01
N LEU A 279 -8.97 -33.29 1.77
CA LEU A 279 -7.59 -33.42 1.30
C LEU A 279 -6.68 -34.00 2.39
N LEU A 280 -6.79 -33.50 3.63
CA LEU A 280 -5.96 -33.95 4.76
C LEU A 280 -6.15 -35.43 5.09
N ILE A 281 -7.38 -35.95 5.06
CA ILE A 281 -7.63 -37.37 5.37
C ILE A 281 -7.07 -38.36 4.32
N GLN A 282 -6.62 -37.87 3.17
CA GLN A 282 -5.89 -38.69 2.20
C GLN A 282 -4.44 -38.94 2.62
N THR A 283 -3.91 -38.14 3.54
CA THR A 283 -2.62 -38.44 4.14
C THR A 283 -2.76 -39.61 5.13
N PRO A 284 -1.80 -40.55 5.14
CA PRO A 284 -1.84 -41.65 6.09
C PRO A 284 -1.86 -41.09 7.51
N PRO A 285 -2.74 -41.62 8.40
CA PRO A 285 -2.88 -41.09 9.75
C PRO A 285 -1.53 -41.16 10.48
N GLN A 286 -1.17 -40.07 11.13
CA GLN A 286 -0.03 -40.10 12.05
C GLN A 286 -0.41 -40.97 13.24
N THR A 287 0.16 -42.17 13.29
CA THR A 287 -0.06 -43.09 14.39
C THR A 287 0.84 -42.67 15.55
N PHE A 288 0.24 -42.14 16.60
CA PHE A 288 0.93 -41.93 17.87
C PHE A 288 0.95 -43.25 18.62
N THR A 289 2.11 -43.90 18.65
CA THR A 289 2.32 -45.11 19.43
C THR A 289 2.46 -44.72 20.90
N CYS A 290 1.39 -44.88 21.68
CA CYS A 290 1.46 -44.72 23.13
C CYS A 290 2.10 -45.97 23.73
N THR A 291 3.41 -45.94 24.01
CA THR A 291 4.05 -46.96 24.83
C THR A 291 3.95 -46.58 26.31
N PRO A 292 3.97 -47.56 27.25
CA PRO A 292 3.88 -47.28 28.68
C PRO A 292 4.99 -46.36 29.20
N GLU A 293 6.14 -46.26 28.50
CA GLU A 293 7.23 -45.36 28.88
C GLU A 293 6.92 -43.88 28.59
N VAL A 294 5.96 -43.58 27.70
CA VAL A 294 5.59 -42.20 27.30
C VAL A 294 4.50 -41.61 28.21
N VAL A 295 3.78 -42.48 28.94
CA VAL A 295 2.77 -42.04 29.90
C VAL A 295 3.49 -41.67 31.19
N SER A 296 3.62 -40.37 31.48
CA SER A 296 4.14 -39.95 32.78
C SER A 296 3.13 -40.35 33.86
N ALA A 297 3.39 -41.46 34.54
CA ALA A 297 2.75 -41.74 35.81
C ALA A 297 3.24 -40.68 36.80
N ALA A 298 2.42 -39.64 37.02
CA ALA A 298 2.59 -38.79 38.17
C ALA A 298 2.37 -39.67 39.41
N ALA A 299 3.48 -40.04 40.07
CA ALA A 299 3.49 -40.62 41.40
C ALA A 299 3.46 -39.51 42.45
#